data_AF-A0A5J4FWZ2-F1
#
_entry.id   AF-A0A5J4FWZ2-F1
#
_cell.length_a   1.000
_cell.length_b   1.000
_cell.length_c   1.000
_cell.angle_alpha   90.00
_cell.angle_beta   90.00
_cell.angle_gamma   90.00
#
_symmetry.space_group_name_H-M   'P 1'
#
loop_
_entity.id
_entity.type
_entity.pdbx_description
1 polymer ?
#
loop_
_entity_poly.entity_id
_entity_poly.type
_entity_poly.pdbx_seq_one_letter_code
_entity_poly.pdbx_strand_id
1 'polypeptide(L)'
;MKTILKSITTITLTCLAITGALAQTQPPQPPTPPSNNVSVHSDETKSSTSYSYSIKDDDNKGSSGNVSISTSSNDGSYSFRLRYDGSKDDQIKKLLYKEMGTNNLDTSGSKDVWITKSGGEEVYEIKFGKGKLNMDVDKEIASEAIANKIAEIGKTVRTIITGQKEGDREAERLQREADRLQRDADRMRREADRLQQQEQRNIDRIKREADRLAREAERAGDNARRSGGVSAVVIELLKEDKTYYDGLDNGTAWVLPKLLPLLMSQLEKDGFIKTGEDINILNEESGMYINGNRISKMTLQYGKYNAIFKKANIRTDNYFSLNKNKNNVIVVDNNANIDNLLFTLRTLKLIPENDEKLILELNGNTVIQNGISLSTSQVKLFNKVLLGENVILAPGKVLEIKGEDNYTLGYTLNNGKTHLGTWVMGR
;
A
#
# COMPACT_ATOMS: atom_id res chain seq x y z
N MET A 1 -10.66 -44.68 -35.99
CA MET A 1 -11.98 -44.21 -36.48
C MET A 1 -12.44 -43.06 -35.61
N LYS A 2 -12.46 -41.85 -36.20
CA LYS A 2 -13.35 -40.69 -35.99
C LYS A 2 -13.65 -40.20 -34.55
N THR A 3 -13.60 -38.94 -34.14
CA THR A 3 -13.05 -37.62 -34.58
C THR A 3 -13.49 -36.67 -33.45
N ILE A 4 -12.58 -35.93 -32.79
CA ILE A 4 -12.49 -34.45 -32.77
C ILE A 4 -13.78 -33.71 -32.34
N LEU A 5 -13.76 -32.96 -31.21
CA LEU A 5 -13.67 -31.49 -31.19
C LEU A 5 -13.60 -30.90 -29.76
N LYS A 6 -12.61 -30.01 -29.57
CA LYS A 6 -12.52 -29.01 -28.49
C LYS A 6 -13.58 -27.94 -28.71
N SER A 7 -14.12 -27.34 -27.64
CA SER A 7 -14.64 -25.97 -27.66
C SER A 7 -14.62 -25.34 -26.26
N ILE A 8 -13.85 -24.26 -26.17
CA ILE A 8 -13.74 -23.26 -25.12
C ILE A 8 -14.91 -22.28 -25.28
N THR A 9 -15.55 -21.83 -24.18
CA THR A 9 -16.07 -20.46 -23.97
C THR A 9 -16.76 -20.38 -22.59
N THR A 10 -16.17 -19.73 -21.59
CA THR A 10 -16.28 -18.29 -21.23
C THR A 10 -17.12 -18.14 -19.96
N ILE A 11 -16.44 -17.88 -18.84
CA ILE A 11 -17.02 -17.48 -17.56
C ILE A 11 -17.48 -16.03 -17.72
N THR A 12 -18.78 -15.80 -17.79
CA THR A 12 -19.40 -14.49 -17.65
C THR A 12 -19.65 -14.21 -16.18
N LEU A 13 -18.75 -13.42 -15.58
CA LEU A 13 -18.95 -12.77 -14.29
C LEU A 13 -19.84 -11.55 -14.52
N THR A 14 -21.16 -11.73 -14.39
CA THR A 14 -22.13 -10.63 -14.48
C THR A 14 -22.29 -9.99 -13.10
N CYS A 15 -21.40 -9.05 -12.76
CA CYS A 15 -21.62 -8.11 -11.66
C CYS A 15 -22.71 -7.11 -12.10
N LEU A 16 -23.85 -7.11 -11.41
CA LEU A 16 -24.83 -6.03 -11.52
C LEU A 16 -24.20 -4.74 -10.97
N ALA A 17 -23.94 -3.79 -11.86
CA ALA A 17 -23.55 -2.43 -11.56
C ALA A 17 -24.78 -1.62 -11.12
N ILE A 18 -24.70 -1.01 -9.94
CA ILE A 18 -25.54 0.14 -9.56
C ILE A 18 -24.90 1.37 -10.20
N THR A 19 -25.63 2.00 -11.13
CA THR A 19 -25.24 3.25 -11.79
C THR A 19 -25.47 4.43 -10.86
N GLY A 20 -24.40 4.87 -10.19
CA GLY A 20 -24.30 6.19 -9.57
C GLY A 20 -23.30 7.02 -10.37
N ALA A 21 -23.78 8.02 -11.11
CA ALA A 21 -22.96 8.95 -11.87
C ALA A 21 -22.09 9.80 -10.94
N LEU A 22 -20.79 9.53 -10.92
CA LEU A 22 -19.77 10.47 -10.45
C LEU A 22 -18.79 10.69 -11.60
N ALA A 23 -18.73 11.93 -12.06
CA ALA A 23 -17.79 12.40 -13.07
C ALA A 23 -16.36 12.15 -12.59
N GLN A 24 -15.66 11.20 -13.21
CA GLN A 24 -14.21 11.07 -13.09
C GLN A 24 -13.56 12.05 -14.07
N THR A 25 -13.09 13.17 -13.56
CA THR A 25 -12.09 14.00 -14.24
C THR A 25 -10.80 13.19 -14.35
N GLN A 26 -10.30 13.00 -15.57
CA GLN A 26 -8.96 12.44 -15.81
C GLN A 26 -7.91 13.21 -14.99
N PRO A 27 -6.90 12.51 -14.41
CA PRO A 27 -5.76 13.20 -13.83
C PRO A 27 -5.05 14.01 -14.92
N PRO A 28 -4.66 15.27 -14.66
CA PRO A 28 -4.01 16.11 -15.67
C PRO A 28 -2.68 15.48 -16.09
N GLN A 29 -2.48 15.35 -17.41
CA GLN A 29 -1.20 14.96 -17.96
C GLN A 29 -0.11 15.95 -17.53
N PRO A 30 1.12 15.47 -17.22
CA PRO A 30 2.25 16.36 -16.97
C PRO A 30 2.49 17.26 -18.18
N PRO A 31 2.80 18.55 -18.00
CA PRO A 31 3.11 19.44 -19.10
C PRO A 31 4.32 18.93 -19.87
N THR A 32 4.18 18.83 -21.19
CA THR A 32 5.28 18.55 -22.12
C THR A 32 6.39 19.59 -21.93
N PRO A 33 7.66 19.19 -21.78
CA PRO A 33 8.76 20.15 -21.66
C PRO A 33 8.84 21.01 -22.93
N PRO A 34 9.11 22.32 -22.80
CA PRO A 34 9.26 23.19 -23.95
C PRO A 34 10.41 22.71 -24.83
N SER A 35 10.11 22.54 -26.12
CA SER A 35 11.09 22.32 -27.18
C SER A 35 11.98 23.56 -27.30
N ASN A 36 13.16 23.50 -26.70
CA ASN A 36 14.27 24.34 -27.10
C ASN A 36 15.17 23.49 -28.00
N ASN A 37 15.20 23.87 -29.28
CA ASN A 37 16.15 23.36 -30.25
C ASN A 37 17.58 23.60 -29.73
N VAL A 38 18.20 22.57 -29.17
CA VAL A 38 19.65 22.48 -29.11
C VAL A 38 20.03 21.38 -30.09
N SER A 39 20.52 21.81 -31.25
CA SER A 39 21.17 20.96 -32.23
C SER A 39 22.31 20.21 -31.54
N VAL A 40 22.09 18.94 -31.25
CA VAL A 40 23.17 18.01 -30.90
C VAL A 40 23.63 17.44 -32.23
N HIS A 41 24.66 18.05 -32.83
CA HIS A 41 25.43 17.38 -33.86
C HIS A 41 26.33 16.37 -33.15
N SER A 42 26.02 15.09 -33.35
CA SER A 42 26.85 13.97 -32.98
C SER A 42 27.92 13.79 -34.05
N ASP A 43 29.13 14.30 -33.80
CA ASP A 43 30.33 13.87 -34.51
C ASP A 43 31.50 13.80 -33.51
N GLU A 44 32.18 12.66 -33.56
CA GLU A 44 33.45 12.25 -32.95
C GLU A 44 34.13 13.17 -31.92
N THR A 45 34.30 12.61 -30.72
CA THR A 45 35.04 13.09 -29.56
C THR A 45 36.44 13.64 -29.91
N LYS A 46 36.51 14.94 -30.23
CA LYS A 46 37.72 15.76 -30.06
C LYS A 46 37.50 16.65 -28.83
N SER A 47 38.24 16.37 -27.76
CA SER A 47 38.17 17.13 -26.51
C SER A 47 38.74 18.54 -26.73
N SER A 48 37.88 19.50 -27.05
CA SER A 48 38.27 20.91 -27.10
C SER A 48 37.92 21.61 -25.78
N THR A 49 38.94 22.06 -25.06
CA THR A 49 38.77 22.89 -23.86
C THR A 49 39.18 24.32 -24.20
N SER A 50 38.20 25.22 -24.31
CA SER A 50 38.42 26.65 -24.52
C SER A 50 37.93 27.42 -23.29
N TYR A 51 38.82 28.22 -22.70
CA TYR A 51 38.53 29.02 -21.50
C TYR A 51 39.02 30.45 -21.70
N SER A 52 38.13 31.43 -21.50
CA SER A 52 38.46 32.87 -21.53
C SER A 52 38.02 33.52 -20.23
N TYR A 53 38.88 34.37 -19.66
CA TYR A 53 38.63 34.99 -18.36
C TYR A 53 39.22 36.40 -18.30
N SER A 54 38.46 37.33 -17.70
CA SER A 54 38.88 38.71 -17.43
C SER A 54 38.79 39.03 -15.93
N ILE A 55 39.87 39.53 -15.35
CA ILE A 55 39.92 40.05 -13.97
C ILE A 55 40.12 41.57 -14.03
N LYS A 56 39.38 42.29 -13.21
CA LYS A 56 39.71 43.68 -12.83
C LYS A 56 40.47 43.60 -11.51
N ASP A 57 41.76 43.93 -11.52
CA ASP A 57 42.53 44.10 -10.29
C ASP A 57 42.16 45.47 -9.68
N ASP A 58 41.42 45.47 -8.58
CA ASP A 58 41.06 46.69 -7.83
C ASP A 58 42.09 47.04 -6.74
N ASP A 59 43.09 46.19 -6.48
CA ASP A 59 43.95 46.28 -5.29
C ASP A 59 45.33 46.94 -5.49
N ASN A 60 45.59 47.61 -6.62
CA ASN A 60 46.85 48.35 -6.78
C ASN A 60 46.62 49.79 -7.29
N LYS A 61 46.81 50.76 -6.38
CA LYS A 61 46.86 52.19 -6.68
C LYS A 61 47.96 52.48 -7.72
N GLY A 62 47.60 52.45 -9.00
CA GLY A 62 48.47 52.99 -10.06
C GLY A 62 48.36 52.38 -11.46
N SER A 63 47.67 51.25 -11.69
CA SER A 63 47.56 50.68 -13.04
C SER A 63 46.29 49.84 -13.22
N SER A 64 45.24 50.43 -13.81
CA SER A 64 44.01 49.73 -14.20
C SER A 64 44.26 48.90 -15.46
N GLY A 65 44.86 47.71 -15.31
CA GLY A 65 45.07 46.78 -16.42
C GLY A 65 44.13 45.58 -16.31
N ASN A 66 43.16 45.42 -17.23
CA ASN A 66 42.35 44.19 -17.30
C ASN A 66 43.27 43.00 -17.59
N VAL A 67 43.31 42.00 -16.70
CA VAL A 67 43.98 40.72 -16.97
C VAL A 67 43.05 39.90 -17.85
N SER A 68 43.53 39.44 -19.01
CA SER A 68 42.78 38.57 -19.92
C SER A 68 43.59 37.31 -20.18
N ILE A 69 43.02 36.15 -19.86
CA ILE A 69 43.65 34.84 -20.11
C ILE A 69 42.74 34.03 -21.03
N SER A 70 43.28 33.53 -22.13
CA SER A 70 42.62 32.62 -23.04
C SER A 70 43.49 31.38 -23.19
N THR A 71 42.92 30.20 -23.00
CA THR A 71 43.61 28.94 -23.24
C THR A 71 42.69 28.05 -24.06
N SER A 72 43.19 27.58 -25.19
CA SER A 72 42.52 26.64 -26.08
C SER A 72 43.43 25.44 -26.28
N SER A 73 42.92 24.25 -26.02
CA SER A 73 43.64 23.01 -26.27
C SER A 73 42.69 22.01 -26.93
N ASN A 74 43.09 21.49 -28.07
CA ASN A 74 42.47 20.36 -28.75
C ASN A 74 43.56 19.33 -29.11
N ASP A 75 43.20 18.29 -29.87
CA ASP A 75 44.14 17.20 -30.17
C ASP A 75 45.30 17.65 -31.08
N GLY A 76 45.07 18.61 -31.98
CA GLY A 76 46.07 19.08 -32.95
C GLY A 76 46.83 20.36 -32.55
N SER A 77 46.39 21.11 -31.53
CA SER A 77 46.99 22.41 -31.21
C SER A 77 46.81 22.82 -29.74
N TYR A 78 47.70 23.69 -29.29
CA TYR A 78 47.59 24.42 -28.04
C TYR A 78 47.82 25.90 -28.28
N SER A 79 46.93 26.75 -27.78
CA SER A 79 47.06 28.20 -27.82
C SER A 79 46.82 28.80 -26.43
N PHE A 80 47.73 29.64 -25.99
CA PHE A 80 47.65 30.40 -24.75
C PHE A 80 47.90 31.88 -25.04
N ARG A 81 46.94 32.73 -24.68
CA ARG A 81 47.03 34.18 -24.87
C ARG A 81 46.75 34.87 -23.55
N LEU A 82 47.65 35.75 -23.16
CA LEU A 82 47.61 36.45 -21.90
C LEU A 82 47.89 37.95 -22.13
N ARG A 83 47.07 38.79 -21.49
CA ARG A 83 47.30 40.24 -21.34
C ARG A 83 47.19 40.60 -19.87
N TYR A 84 48.09 41.44 -19.37
CA TYR A 84 48.17 41.87 -17.96
C TYR A 84 48.90 43.22 -17.84
N ASP A 85 48.96 43.77 -16.63
CA ASP A 85 49.46 45.12 -16.33
C ASP A 85 50.99 45.30 -16.36
N GLY A 86 51.73 44.27 -16.81
CA GLY A 86 53.20 44.28 -16.92
C GLY A 86 53.95 44.17 -15.59
N SER A 87 53.28 44.27 -14.43
CA SER A 87 53.92 44.20 -13.11
C SER A 87 54.61 42.84 -12.84
N LYS A 88 54.22 41.80 -13.58
CA LYS A 88 54.74 40.43 -13.51
C LYS A 88 55.71 40.08 -14.65
N ASP A 89 56.07 41.03 -15.51
CA ASP A 89 56.92 40.80 -16.68
C ASP A 89 58.23 40.11 -16.31
N ASP A 90 58.90 40.56 -15.24
CA ASP A 90 60.18 39.99 -14.81
C ASP A 90 60.06 38.53 -14.35
N GLN A 91 58.96 38.18 -13.69
CA GLN A 91 58.72 36.82 -13.20
C GLN A 91 58.41 35.87 -14.35
N ILE A 92 57.60 36.32 -15.30
CA ILE A 92 57.24 35.54 -16.49
C ILE A 92 58.45 35.39 -17.41
N LYS A 93 59.21 36.46 -17.63
CA LYS A 93 60.46 36.41 -18.40
C LYS A 93 61.44 35.43 -17.77
N LYS A 94 61.69 35.49 -16.47
CA LYS A 94 62.58 34.53 -15.78
C LYS A 94 62.11 33.08 -15.94
N LEU A 95 60.81 32.81 -15.85
CA LEU A 95 60.25 31.48 -16.09
C LEU A 95 60.51 31.01 -17.54
N LEU A 96 60.24 31.85 -18.53
CA LEU A 96 60.44 31.49 -19.94
C LEU A 96 61.91 31.20 -20.25
N TYR A 97 62.84 32.02 -19.75
CA TYR A 97 64.27 31.77 -19.94
C TYR A 97 64.74 30.50 -19.23
N LYS A 98 64.20 30.20 -18.04
CA LYS A 98 64.50 28.98 -17.31
C LYS A 98 64.03 27.74 -18.06
N GLU A 99 62.80 27.77 -18.56
CA GLU A 99 62.17 26.60 -19.17
C GLU A 99 62.57 26.42 -20.64
N MET A 100 62.61 27.49 -21.44
CA MET A 100 62.91 27.41 -22.87
C MET A 100 64.39 27.62 -23.20
N GLY A 101 65.17 28.18 -22.28
CA GLY A 101 66.56 28.55 -22.52
C GLY A 101 66.70 29.67 -23.55
N THR A 102 67.88 29.78 -24.15
CA THR A 102 68.21 30.77 -25.20
C THR A 102 68.24 30.16 -26.61
N ASN A 103 67.96 28.87 -26.74
CA ASN A 103 67.91 28.21 -28.03
C ASN A 103 66.64 28.64 -28.76
N ASN A 104 66.76 28.93 -30.06
CA ASN A 104 65.64 29.35 -30.91
C ASN A 104 64.97 30.67 -30.46
N LEU A 105 65.68 31.47 -29.65
CA LEU A 105 65.27 32.79 -29.21
C LEU A 105 65.74 33.85 -30.21
N ASP A 106 64.80 34.62 -30.73
CA ASP A 106 65.03 35.88 -31.43
C ASP A 106 64.63 37.05 -30.53
N THR A 107 65.50 38.05 -30.43
CA THR A 107 65.28 39.26 -29.62
C THR A 107 65.22 40.46 -30.55
N SER A 108 64.00 40.93 -30.80
CA SER A 108 63.74 42.09 -31.65
C SER A 108 63.15 43.23 -30.81
N GLY A 109 64.00 44.18 -30.43
CA GLY A 109 63.62 45.33 -29.61
C GLY A 109 63.17 44.92 -28.20
N SER A 110 61.93 45.23 -27.83
CA SER A 110 61.34 44.92 -26.51
C SER A 110 60.57 43.60 -26.46
N LYS A 111 60.75 42.73 -27.46
CA LYS A 111 60.05 41.44 -27.59
C LYS A 111 61.04 40.30 -27.66
N ASP A 112 60.73 39.27 -26.87
CA ASP A 112 61.45 38.00 -26.88
C ASP A 112 60.56 36.97 -27.58
N VAL A 113 61.07 36.34 -28.62
CA VAL A 113 60.30 35.42 -29.47
C VAL A 113 61.05 34.10 -29.60
N TRP A 114 60.48 33.00 -29.07
CA TRP A 114 61.02 31.66 -29.29
C TRP A 114 60.24 31.00 -30.43
N ILE A 115 60.91 30.63 -31.52
CA ILE A 115 60.29 29.96 -32.68
C ILE A 115 61.13 28.76 -33.10
N THR A 116 60.53 27.58 -33.17
CA THR A 116 61.17 26.39 -33.76
C THR A 116 60.44 25.97 -35.03
N LYS A 117 61.20 25.61 -36.06
CA LYS A 117 60.66 25.09 -37.33
C LYS A 117 61.16 23.68 -37.60
N SER A 118 60.30 22.83 -38.14
CA SER A 118 60.63 21.47 -38.61
C SER A 118 59.99 21.28 -39.98
N GLY A 119 60.75 20.85 -40.99
CA GLY A 119 60.23 20.69 -42.36
C GLY A 119 59.75 22.00 -43.03
N GLY A 120 60.08 23.17 -42.48
CA GLY A 120 59.58 24.48 -42.95
C GLY A 120 58.33 24.98 -42.22
N GLU A 121 57.71 24.14 -41.39
CA GLU A 121 56.51 24.46 -40.60
C GLU A 121 56.88 24.84 -39.16
N GLU A 122 56.08 25.70 -38.53
CA GLU A 122 56.31 26.21 -37.17
C GLU A 122 55.79 25.21 -36.14
N VAL A 123 56.72 24.61 -35.38
CA VAL A 123 56.41 23.61 -34.34
C VAL A 123 55.80 24.28 -33.11
N TYR A 124 56.40 25.40 -32.69
CA TYR A 124 55.85 26.27 -31.67
C TYR A 124 56.35 27.70 -31.85
N GLU A 125 55.56 28.63 -31.32
CA GLU A 125 55.87 30.05 -31.22
C GLU A 125 55.50 30.58 -29.83
N ILE A 126 56.46 31.18 -29.14
CA ILE A 126 56.24 31.90 -27.88
C ILE A 126 56.65 33.34 -28.07
N LYS A 127 55.68 34.25 -28.04
CA LYS A 127 55.88 35.70 -28.14
C LYS A 127 55.65 36.34 -26.78
N PHE A 128 56.74 36.79 -26.15
CA PHE A 128 56.70 37.54 -24.91
C PHE A 128 56.99 39.02 -25.17
N GLY A 129 56.18 39.90 -24.58
CA GLY A 129 56.40 41.33 -24.58
C GLY A 129 55.76 41.97 -23.35
N LYS A 130 55.98 43.28 -23.18
CA LYS A 130 55.47 44.03 -22.02
C LYS A 130 53.97 43.81 -21.82
N GLY A 131 53.58 43.21 -20.69
CA GLY A 131 52.17 42.93 -20.34
C GLY A 131 51.45 41.94 -21.26
N LYS A 132 52.16 41.14 -22.08
CA LYS A 132 51.55 40.20 -23.02
C LYS A 132 52.39 38.95 -23.25
N LEU A 133 51.74 37.80 -23.21
CA LEU A 133 52.33 36.51 -23.60
C LEU A 133 51.38 35.79 -24.56
N ASN A 134 51.90 35.37 -25.71
CA ASN A 134 51.22 34.44 -26.60
C ASN A 134 52.09 33.18 -26.76
N MET A 135 51.48 32.01 -26.67
CA MET A 135 52.13 30.72 -26.94
C MET A 135 51.22 29.91 -27.83
N ASP A 136 51.73 29.46 -28.96
CA ASP A 136 51.03 28.63 -29.91
C ASP A 136 51.90 27.40 -30.21
N VAL A 137 51.31 26.21 -30.19
CA VAL A 137 52.00 24.93 -30.42
C VAL A 137 51.14 24.10 -31.36
N ASP A 138 51.77 23.59 -32.41
CA ASP A 138 51.19 22.57 -33.28
C ASP A 138 51.53 21.20 -32.71
N LYS A 139 50.52 20.46 -32.21
CA LYS A 139 50.71 19.15 -31.58
C LYS A 139 50.86 18.02 -32.60
N GLU A 140 50.56 18.27 -33.87
CA GLU A 140 50.75 17.28 -34.94
C GLU A 140 52.22 17.17 -35.34
N ILE A 141 52.97 18.27 -35.17
CA ILE A 141 54.39 18.37 -35.52
C ILE A 141 55.29 18.36 -34.27
N ALA A 142 54.83 18.96 -33.16
CA ALA A 142 55.60 18.99 -31.92
C ALA A 142 55.66 17.62 -31.25
N SER A 143 56.81 17.32 -30.62
CA SER A 143 56.87 16.17 -29.73
C SER A 143 55.96 16.41 -28.52
N GLU A 144 55.35 15.34 -28.01
CA GLU A 144 54.46 15.38 -26.86
C GLU A 144 55.14 16.04 -25.64
N ALA A 145 56.44 15.82 -25.47
CA ALA A 145 57.24 16.45 -24.42
C ALA A 145 57.28 17.99 -24.53
N ILE A 146 57.38 18.55 -25.74
CA ILE A 146 57.39 20.00 -25.97
C ILE A 146 55.98 20.57 -25.77
N ALA A 147 54.95 19.91 -26.29
CA ALA A 147 53.55 20.33 -26.12
C ALA A 147 53.16 20.37 -24.64
N ASN A 148 53.50 19.33 -23.87
CA ASN A 148 53.24 19.27 -22.43
C ASN A 148 54.02 20.34 -21.67
N LYS A 149 55.30 20.55 -22.02
CA LYS A 149 56.12 21.58 -21.38
C LYS A 149 55.55 22.99 -21.58
N ILE A 150 55.12 23.33 -22.79
CA ILE A 150 54.52 24.65 -23.08
C ILE A 150 53.16 24.80 -22.38
N ALA A 151 52.37 23.74 -22.29
CA ALA A 151 51.12 23.75 -21.52
C ALA A 151 51.37 23.99 -20.01
N GLU A 152 52.40 23.37 -19.43
CA GLU A 152 52.80 23.57 -18.03
C GLU A 152 53.34 24.98 -17.78
N ILE A 153 54.08 25.57 -18.72
CA ILE A 153 54.44 26.99 -18.68
C ILE A 153 53.17 27.85 -18.62
N GLY A 154 52.16 27.57 -19.45
CA GLY A 154 50.88 28.30 -19.44
C GLY A 154 50.16 28.24 -18.10
N LYS A 155 50.13 27.07 -17.45
CA LYS A 155 49.56 26.89 -16.10
C LYS A 155 50.34 27.66 -15.04
N THR A 156 51.67 27.60 -15.10
CA THR A 156 52.55 28.29 -14.14
C THR A 156 52.42 29.81 -14.29
N VAL A 157 52.40 30.33 -15.52
CA VAL A 157 52.17 31.74 -15.82
C VAL A 157 50.79 32.18 -15.31
N ARG A 158 49.73 31.39 -15.55
CA ARG A 158 48.39 31.67 -15.01
C ARG A 158 48.40 31.77 -13.48
N THR A 159 49.16 30.92 -12.81
CA THR A 159 49.32 30.95 -11.35
C THR A 159 50.07 32.20 -10.88
N ILE A 160 51.15 32.58 -11.57
CA ILE A 160 51.91 33.81 -11.30
C ILE A 160 51.02 35.06 -11.40
N ILE A 161 50.14 35.09 -12.40
CA ILE A 161 49.22 36.21 -12.64
C ILE A 161 48.07 36.24 -11.65
N THR A 162 47.43 35.09 -11.37
CA THR A 162 46.16 35.05 -10.63
C THR A 162 46.32 34.75 -9.13
N GLY A 163 47.50 34.34 -8.69
CA GLY A 163 47.80 34.03 -7.28
C GLY A 163 47.08 32.82 -6.69
N GLN A 164 46.26 32.08 -7.45
CA GLN A 164 45.47 30.94 -6.98
C GLN A 164 45.83 29.65 -7.71
N LYS A 165 45.93 28.53 -6.97
CA LYS A 165 46.13 27.17 -7.49
C LYS A 165 44.79 26.59 -7.97
N GLU A 166 44.80 25.78 -9.04
CA GLU A 166 43.55 25.24 -9.65
C GLU A 166 42.74 24.35 -8.69
N GLY A 167 43.40 23.60 -7.80
CA GLY A 167 42.72 22.69 -6.85
C GLY A 167 41.80 23.39 -5.83
N ASP A 168 42.13 24.60 -5.40
CA ASP A 168 41.35 25.32 -4.38
C ASP A 168 40.01 25.82 -4.96
N ARG A 169 39.96 26.12 -6.26
CA ARG A 169 38.73 26.58 -6.95
C ARG A 169 37.78 25.43 -7.28
N GLU A 170 38.34 24.27 -7.63
CA GLU A 170 37.54 23.07 -7.88
C GLU A 170 36.89 22.58 -6.59
N ALA A 171 37.63 22.61 -5.48
CA ALA A 171 37.09 22.34 -4.15
C ALA A 171 35.94 23.29 -3.78
N GLU A 172 36.09 24.60 -4.03
CA GLU A 172 35.04 25.57 -3.75
C GLU A 172 33.78 25.36 -4.63
N ARG A 173 33.96 24.98 -5.89
CA ARG A 173 32.83 24.64 -6.78
C ARG A 173 32.08 23.40 -6.29
N LEU A 174 32.80 22.34 -5.96
CA LEU A 174 32.24 21.10 -5.43
C LEU A 174 31.49 21.35 -4.11
N GLN A 175 32.04 22.19 -3.23
CA GLN A 175 31.38 22.55 -1.98
C GLN A 175 30.06 23.29 -2.22
N ARG A 176 30.05 24.27 -3.13
CA ARG A 176 28.82 25.00 -3.49
C ARG A 176 27.76 24.10 -4.14
N GLU A 177 28.19 23.08 -4.88
CA GLU A 177 27.29 22.09 -5.47
C GLU A 177 26.71 21.15 -4.41
N ALA A 178 27.54 20.67 -3.49
CA ALA A 178 27.09 19.88 -2.33
C ALA A 178 26.06 20.65 -1.48
N ASP A 179 26.29 21.94 -1.22
CA ASP A 179 25.35 22.80 -0.48
C ASP A 179 24.02 23.03 -1.21
N ARG A 180 24.03 22.99 -2.55
CA ARG A 180 22.78 23.06 -3.35
C ARG A 180 22.02 21.75 -3.25
N LEU A 181 22.71 20.62 -3.45
CA LEU A 181 22.13 19.29 -3.36
C LEU A 181 21.54 19.02 -1.96
N GLN A 182 22.23 19.43 -0.89
CA GLN A 182 21.72 19.28 0.46
C GLN A 182 20.42 20.06 0.70
N ARG A 183 20.34 21.31 0.22
CA ARG A 183 19.12 22.12 0.32
C ARG A 183 17.95 21.54 -0.46
N ASP A 184 18.22 20.95 -1.63
CA ASP A 184 17.19 20.29 -2.42
C ASP A 184 16.73 18.98 -1.76
N ALA A 185 17.63 18.20 -1.20
CA ALA A 185 17.29 17.02 -0.41
C ALA A 185 16.41 17.37 0.80
N ASP A 186 16.72 18.46 1.52
CA ASP A 186 15.92 18.92 2.64
C ASP A 186 14.51 19.39 2.21
N ARG A 187 14.39 20.04 1.05
CA ARG A 187 13.08 20.42 0.48
C ARG A 187 12.24 19.18 0.15
N MET A 188 12.84 18.20 -0.51
CA MET A 188 12.16 16.94 -0.85
C MET A 188 11.72 16.18 0.41
N ARG A 189 12.55 16.12 1.45
CA ARG A 189 12.20 15.49 2.73
C ARG A 189 10.96 16.13 3.37
N ARG A 190 10.91 17.47 3.43
CA ARG A 190 9.75 18.18 4.00
C ARG A 190 8.47 17.97 3.19
N GLU A 191 8.58 17.88 1.86
CA GLU A 191 7.43 17.57 1.02
C GLU A 191 6.96 16.13 1.20
N ALA A 192 7.88 15.17 1.30
CA ALA A 192 7.55 13.79 1.60
C ALA A 192 6.83 13.65 2.96
N ASP A 193 7.32 14.32 4.00
CA ASP A 193 6.70 14.33 5.33
C ASP A 193 5.28 14.93 5.28
N ARG A 194 5.08 16.01 4.52
CA ARG A 194 3.76 16.62 4.32
C ARG A 194 2.78 15.67 3.64
N LEU A 195 3.23 14.98 2.59
CA LEU A 195 2.42 14.00 1.87
C LEU A 195 2.05 12.83 2.76
N GLN A 196 3.00 12.27 3.52
CA GLN A 196 2.74 11.20 4.48
C GLN A 196 1.70 11.62 5.54
N GLN A 197 1.82 12.82 6.10
CA GLN A 197 0.83 13.33 7.05
C GLN A 197 -0.56 13.55 6.44
N GLN A 198 -0.63 13.91 5.16
CA GLN A 198 -1.89 14.06 4.45
C GLN A 198 -2.54 12.69 4.17
N GLU A 199 -1.75 11.71 3.76
CA GLU A 199 -2.19 10.33 3.57
C GLU A 199 -2.72 9.73 4.87
N GLN A 200 -2.00 9.89 5.99
CA GLN A 200 -2.46 9.41 7.29
C GLN A 200 -3.79 10.04 7.70
N ARG A 201 -3.98 11.35 7.48
CA ARG A 201 -5.25 12.03 7.75
C ARG A 201 -6.39 11.53 6.86
N ASN A 202 -6.09 11.18 5.61
CA ASN A 202 -7.07 10.60 4.70
C ASN A 202 -7.46 9.19 5.14
N ILE A 203 -6.49 8.37 5.54
CA ILE A 203 -6.74 7.03 6.09
C ILE A 203 -7.65 7.12 7.32
N ASP A 204 -7.36 8.04 8.26
CA ASP A 204 -8.19 8.23 9.44
C ASP A 204 -9.60 8.69 9.11
N ARG A 205 -9.77 9.57 8.10
CA ARG A 205 -11.09 10.01 7.64
C ARG A 205 -11.88 8.84 7.05
N ILE A 206 -11.26 8.07 6.16
CA ILE A 206 -11.88 6.90 5.52
C ILE A 206 -12.27 5.88 6.58
N LYS A 207 -11.41 5.61 7.57
CA LYS A 207 -11.70 4.70 8.67
C LYS A 207 -12.93 5.13 9.45
N ARG A 208 -13.03 6.40 9.85
CA ARG A 208 -14.20 6.92 10.58
C ARG A 208 -15.48 6.86 9.75
N GLU A 209 -15.39 7.12 8.46
CA GLU A 209 -16.54 7.02 7.55
C GLU A 209 -17.00 5.57 7.38
N ALA A 210 -16.06 4.64 7.23
CA ALA A 210 -16.34 3.20 7.23
C ALA A 210 -17.01 2.77 8.55
N ASP A 211 -16.49 3.19 9.70
CA ASP A 211 -17.09 2.90 11.02
C ASP A 211 -18.49 3.52 11.17
N ARG A 212 -18.74 4.69 10.56
CA ARG A 212 -20.08 5.31 10.53
C ARG A 212 -21.03 4.49 9.66
N LEU A 213 -20.65 4.17 8.43
CA LEU A 213 -21.48 3.36 7.54
C LEU A 213 -21.76 1.98 8.12
N ALA A 214 -20.78 1.34 8.75
CA ALA A 214 -20.96 0.04 9.40
C ALA A 214 -22.06 0.11 10.48
N ARG A 215 -22.04 1.14 11.34
CA ARG A 215 -23.08 1.36 12.37
C ARG A 215 -24.44 1.70 11.79
N GLU A 216 -24.49 2.46 10.69
CA GLU A 216 -25.75 2.76 10.00
C GLU A 216 -26.36 1.51 9.36
N ALA A 217 -25.52 0.67 8.72
CA ALA A 217 -25.94 -0.60 8.16
C ALA A 217 -26.43 -1.58 9.24
N GLU A 218 -25.74 -1.66 10.39
CA GLU A 218 -26.16 -2.45 11.53
C GLU A 218 -27.54 -2.01 12.05
N ARG A 219 -27.73 -0.71 12.29
CA ARG A 219 -29.03 -0.16 12.71
C ARG A 219 -30.14 -0.42 11.69
N ALA A 220 -29.84 -0.28 10.40
CA ALA A 220 -30.80 -0.57 9.35
C ALA A 220 -31.17 -2.06 9.33
N GLY A 221 -30.19 -2.94 9.52
CA GLY A 221 -30.39 -4.39 9.66
C GLY A 221 -31.27 -4.75 10.86
N ASP A 222 -30.99 -4.18 12.03
CA ASP A 222 -31.79 -4.39 13.24
C ASP A 222 -33.23 -3.90 13.06
N ASN A 223 -33.40 -2.71 12.48
CA ASN A 223 -34.73 -2.17 12.19
C ASN A 223 -35.51 -3.06 11.21
N ALA A 224 -34.85 -3.57 10.17
CA ALA A 224 -35.47 -4.50 9.23
C ALA A 224 -35.88 -5.82 9.92
N ARG A 225 -35.03 -6.39 10.78
CA ARG A 225 -35.38 -7.60 11.56
C ARG A 225 -36.56 -7.35 12.50
N ARG A 226 -36.54 -6.21 13.21
CA ARG A 226 -37.64 -5.78 14.10
C ARG A 226 -38.95 -5.51 13.36
N SER A 227 -38.90 -5.10 12.10
CA SER A 227 -40.10 -4.96 11.26
C SER A 227 -40.55 -6.26 10.59
N GLY A 228 -39.97 -7.40 10.96
CA GLY A 228 -40.33 -8.72 10.43
C GLY A 228 -39.56 -9.13 9.17
N GLY A 229 -38.61 -8.30 8.71
CA GLY A 229 -37.71 -8.62 7.62
C GLY A 229 -36.85 -9.83 7.93
N VAL A 230 -36.72 -10.72 6.95
CA VAL A 230 -35.88 -11.91 7.01
C VAL A 230 -34.69 -11.69 6.08
N SER A 231 -33.47 -11.96 6.52
CA SER A 231 -32.28 -11.76 5.68
C SER A 231 -32.27 -12.74 4.50
N ALA A 232 -31.66 -12.34 3.39
CA ALA A 232 -31.54 -13.21 2.20
C ALA A 232 -30.89 -14.56 2.54
N VAL A 233 -29.86 -14.54 3.41
CA VAL A 233 -29.17 -15.72 3.92
C VAL A 233 -30.12 -16.68 4.64
N VAL A 234 -31.02 -16.17 5.50
CA VAL A 234 -32.02 -17.00 6.18
C VAL A 234 -33.06 -17.54 5.18
N ILE A 235 -33.49 -16.74 4.22
CA ILE A 235 -34.42 -17.19 3.16
C ILE A 235 -33.81 -18.31 2.32
N GLU A 236 -32.52 -18.23 1.99
CA GLU A 236 -31.81 -19.29 1.27
C GLU A 236 -31.70 -20.56 2.11
N LEU A 237 -31.28 -20.45 3.36
CA LEU A 237 -31.19 -21.60 4.27
C LEU A 237 -32.54 -22.29 4.48
N LEU A 238 -33.64 -21.55 4.56
CA LEU A 238 -35.00 -22.11 4.71
C LEU A 238 -35.46 -22.93 3.50
N LYS A 239 -34.72 -22.89 2.38
CA LYS A 239 -34.96 -23.73 1.21
C LYS A 239 -34.09 -24.99 1.19
N GLU A 240 -33.10 -25.09 2.08
CA GLU A 240 -32.19 -26.23 2.10
C GLU A 240 -32.75 -27.38 2.95
N ASP A 241 -32.62 -28.61 2.42
CA ASP A 241 -33.08 -29.84 3.07
C ASP A 241 -32.46 -30.07 4.45
N LYS A 242 -31.24 -29.55 4.69
CA LYS A 242 -30.58 -29.70 6.00
C LYS A 242 -31.29 -28.96 7.14
N THR A 243 -32.16 -27.98 6.82
CA THR A 243 -32.95 -27.25 7.81
C THR A 243 -34.33 -27.88 8.06
N TYR A 244 -34.59 -29.03 7.43
CA TYR A 244 -35.84 -29.76 7.56
C TYR A 244 -36.06 -30.28 8.99
N TYR A 245 -37.23 -29.98 9.51
CA TYR A 245 -37.72 -30.33 10.83
C TYR A 245 -38.85 -31.37 10.71
N ASP A 246 -38.59 -32.56 11.25
CA ASP A 246 -39.50 -33.71 11.19
C ASP A 246 -40.56 -33.73 12.31
N GLY A 247 -40.38 -32.94 13.37
CA GLY A 247 -41.29 -32.89 14.50
C GLY A 247 -41.18 -34.02 15.52
N LEU A 248 -40.21 -34.93 15.37
CA LEU A 248 -40.13 -36.13 16.21
C LEU A 248 -39.33 -35.88 17.50
N ASP A 249 -39.85 -36.32 18.66
CA ASP A 249 -39.09 -36.37 19.92
C ASP A 249 -38.55 -37.80 20.13
N ASN A 250 -37.25 -37.99 19.85
CA ASN A 250 -36.58 -39.28 20.00
C ASN A 250 -35.92 -39.45 21.38
N GLY A 251 -36.34 -38.68 22.40
CA GLY A 251 -35.79 -38.78 23.76
C GLY A 251 -34.37 -38.19 23.90
N THR A 252 -33.92 -37.44 22.90
CA THR A 252 -32.63 -36.75 22.80
C THR A 252 -32.57 -35.46 23.63
N ALA A 253 -33.61 -35.15 24.41
CA ALA A 253 -33.76 -33.84 25.08
C ALA A 253 -33.74 -32.64 24.11
N TRP A 254 -34.04 -32.86 22.83
CA TRP A 254 -34.25 -31.79 21.87
C TRP A 254 -35.55 -31.03 22.18
N VAL A 255 -35.48 -29.71 22.19
CA VAL A 255 -36.57 -28.87 22.72
C VAL A 255 -37.61 -28.46 21.67
N LEU A 256 -37.27 -28.44 20.39
CA LEU A 256 -38.18 -27.97 19.33
C LEU A 256 -39.47 -28.80 19.19
N PRO A 257 -39.46 -30.16 19.29
CA PRO A 257 -40.67 -30.98 19.29
C PRO A 257 -41.73 -30.55 20.31
N LYS A 258 -41.31 -30.04 21.46
CA LYS A 258 -42.22 -29.55 22.51
C LYS A 258 -42.52 -28.06 22.35
N LEU A 259 -41.51 -27.28 21.98
CA LEU A 259 -41.62 -25.82 21.87
C LEU A 259 -42.53 -25.42 20.71
N LEU A 260 -42.26 -25.92 19.50
CA LEU A 260 -42.91 -25.42 18.29
C LEU A 260 -44.42 -25.62 18.33
N PRO A 261 -44.99 -26.82 18.63
CA PRO A 261 -46.45 -26.97 18.66
C PRO A 261 -47.14 -26.02 19.65
N LEU A 262 -46.56 -25.83 20.84
CA LEU A 262 -47.09 -24.91 21.85
C LEU A 262 -47.01 -23.45 21.39
N LEU A 263 -45.87 -23.06 20.80
CA LEU A 263 -45.63 -21.72 20.30
C LEU A 263 -46.58 -21.41 19.13
N MET A 264 -46.62 -22.26 18.11
CA MET A 264 -47.50 -22.13 16.93
C MET A 264 -48.96 -21.98 17.36
N SER A 265 -49.45 -22.87 18.23
CA SER A 265 -50.83 -22.84 18.70
C SER A 265 -51.15 -21.53 19.44
N GLN A 266 -50.23 -21.02 20.26
CA GLN A 266 -50.42 -19.75 20.96
C GLN A 266 -50.36 -18.54 20.01
N LEU A 267 -49.51 -18.58 18.97
CA LEU A 267 -49.41 -17.51 17.96
C LEU A 267 -50.68 -17.43 17.09
N GLU A 268 -51.21 -18.58 16.68
CA GLU A 268 -52.48 -18.66 15.94
C GLU A 268 -53.64 -18.15 16.80
N LYS A 269 -53.69 -18.58 18.07
CA LYS A 269 -54.72 -18.14 19.02
C LYS A 269 -54.71 -16.63 19.28
N ASP A 270 -53.52 -16.04 19.37
CA ASP A 270 -53.37 -14.60 19.60
C ASP A 270 -53.39 -13.79 18.28
N GLY A 271 -53.56 -14.45 17.12
CA GLY A 271 -53.75 -13.82 15.82
C GLY A 271 -52.48 -13.23 15.20
N PHE A 272 -51.28 -13.63 15.65
CA PHE A 272 -50.03 -13.18 15.05
C PHE A 272 -49.73 -13.85 13.70
N ILE A 273 -50.29 -15.04 13.50
CA ILE A 273 -50.15 -15.85 12.28
C ILE A 273 -51.44 -16.60 12.00
N LYS A 274 -51.59 -17.08 10.77
CA LYS A 274 -52.55 -18.13 10.41
C LYS A 274 -51.87 -19.49 10.36
N THR A 275 -52.68 -20.55 10.40
CA THR A 275 -52.21 -21.93 10.28
C THR A 275 -51.41 -22.13 9.00
N GLY A 276 -50.16 -22.58 9.14
CA GLY A 276 -49.25 -22.84 8.02
C GLY A 276 -48.49 -21.62 7.49
N GLU A 277 -48.69 -20.42 8.05
CA GLU A 277 -47.90 -19.24 7.68
C GLU A 277 -46.45 -19.32 8.18
N ASP A 278 -45.59 -18.59 7.49
CA ASP A 278 -44.20 -18.39 7.88
C ASP A 278 -44.11 -17.56 9.17
N ILE A 279 -43.08 -17.86 9.96
CA ILE A 279 -42.84 -17.18 11.23
C ILE A 279 -41.43 -16.66 11.25
N ASN A 280 -41.30 -15.40 11.64
CA ASN A 280 -40.06 -14.76 12.04
C ASN A 280 -40.24 -14.20 13.45
N ILE A 281 -39.52 -14.78 14.41
CA ILE A 281 -39.45 -14.31 15.79
C ILE A 281 -38.04 -13.79 16.04
N LEU A 282 -37.95 -12.56 16.54
CA LEU A 282 -36.72 -12.00 17.12
C LEU A 282 -36.95 -11.77 18.61
N ASN A 283 -36.24 -12.50 19.47
CA ASN A 283 -36.21 -12.24 20.91
C ASN A 283 -34.89 -11.56 21.27
N GLU A 284 -34.99 -10.35 21.82
CA GLU A 284 -33.84 -9.52 22.17
C GLU A 284 -34.07 -8.80 23.51
N GLU A 285 -33.14 -7.94 23.90
CA GLU A 285 -33.22 -7.21 25.17
C GLU A 285 -34.50 -6.36 25.28
N SER A 286 -34.92 -5.74 24.17
CA SER A 286 -36.04 -4.80 24.14
C SER A 286 -37.43 -5.45 24.17
N GLY A 287 -37.50 -6.77 23.94
CA GLY A 287 -38.75 -7.52 23.79
C GLY A 287 -38.67 -8.61 22.72
N MET A 288 -39.85 -9.05 22.29
CA MET A 288 -40.01 -10.05 21.25
C MET A 288 -40.74 -9.45 20.06
N TYR A 289 -40.29 -9.72 18.85
CA TYR A 289 -40.93 -9.26 17.62
C TYR A 289 -41.40 -10.49 16.86
N ILE A 290 -42.66 -10.51 16.46
CA ILE A 290 -43.28 -11.64 15.77
C ILE A 290 -43.85 -11.14 14.45
N ASN A 291 -43.23 -11.52 13.34
CA ASN A 291 -43.55 -11.00 12.01
C ASN A 291 -43.63 -9.45 11.99
N GLY A 292 -42.74 -8.80 12.74
CA GLY A 292 -42.68 -7.34 12.89
C GLY A 292 -43.51 -6.74 14.02
N ASN A 293 -44.42 -7.51 14.62
CA ASN A 293 -45.24 -7.03 15.72
C ASN A 293 -44.47 -7.11 17.04
N ARG A 294 -44.21 -5.95 17.66
CA ARG A 294 -43.48 -5.86 18.92
C ARG A 294 -44.33 -6.24 20.12
N ILE A 295 -43.81 -7.14 20.94
CA ILE A 295 -44.33 -7.54 22.25
C ILE A 295 -43.31 -7.10 23.31
N SER A 296 -43.63 -6.03 24.04
CA SER A 296 -42.76 -5.49 25.08
C SER A 296 -42.65 -6.43 26.28
N LYS A 297 -41.46 -6.53 26.90
CA LYS A 297 -41.21 -7.36 28.10
C LYS A 297 -42.14 -7.07 29.27
N MET A 298 -42.68 -5.85 29.35
CA MET A 298 -43.59 -5.44 30.43
C MET A 298 -45.03 -5.92 30.24
N THR A 299 -45.35 -6.54 29.10
CA THR A 299 -46.72 -6.97 28.80
C THR A 299 -47.02 -8.37 29.33
N LEU A 300 -48.29 -8.60 29.72
CA LEU A 300 -48.77 -9.95 30.06
C LEU A 300 -48.57 -10.94 28.90
N GLN A 301 -48.66 -10.45 27.67
CA GLN A 301 -48.46 -11.25 26.46
C GLN A 301 -47.02 -11.77 26.36
N TYR A 302 -46.02 -10.93 26.65
CA TYR A 302 -44.63 -11.40 26.76
C TYR A 302 -44.49 -12.49 27.83
N GLY A 303 -45.13 -12.31 28.99
CA GLY A 303 -45.16 -13.31 30.06
C GLY A 303 -45.70 -14.68 29.60
N LYS A 304 -46.73 -14.69 28.74
CA LYS A 304 -47.29 -15.93 28.15
C LYS A 304 -46.28 -16.64 27.25
N TYR A 305 -45.65 -15.93 26.31
CA TYR A 305 -44.65 -16.53 25.42
C TYR A 305 -43.42 -16.98 26.19
N ASN A 306 -42.97 -16.16 27.15
CA ASN A 306 -41.86 -16.51 28.03
C ASN A 306 -42.14 -17.80 28.84
N ALA A 307 -43.38 -18.00 29.29
CA ALA A 307 -43.76 -19.26 29.94
C ALA A 307 -43.69 -20.47 28.99
N ILE A 308 -43.96 -20.31 27.69
CA ILE A 308 -43.79 -21.37 26.69
C ILE A 308 -42.30 -21.72 26.54
N PHE A 309 -41.43 -20.73 26.42
CA PHE A 309 -39.98 -20.96 26.35
C PHE A 309 -39.45 -21.62 27.63
N LYS A 310 -39.86 -21.16 28.81
CA LYS A 310 -39.51 -21.80 30.10
C LYS A 310 -39.94 -23.25 30.19
N LYS A 311 -41.15 -23.61 29.71
CA LYS A 311 -41.63 -25.00 29.68
C LYS A 311 -40.74 -25.90 28.81
N ALA A 312 -40.09 -25.33 27.80
CA ALA A 312 -39.11 -26.01 26.97
C ALA A 312 -37.67 -25.91 27.53
N ASN A 313 -37.49 -25.44 28.76
CA ASN A 313 -36.19 -25.18 29.41
C ASN A 313 -35.30 -24.15 28.68
N ILE A 314 -35.89 -23.27 27.88
CA ILE A 314 -35.17 -22.15 27.26
C ILE A 314 -35.16 -20.99 28.25
N ARG A 315 -33.97 -20.45 28.52
CA ARG A 315 -33.79 -19.32 29.43
C ARG A 315 -34.41 -18.04 28.85
N THR A 316 -34.90 -17.18 29.72
CA THR A 316 -35.65 -15.98 29.33
C THR A 316 -34.78 -14.82 28.87
N ASP A 317 -33.50 -14.88 29.22
CA ASP A 317 -32.43 -13.97 28.82
C ASP A 317 -31.70 -14.47 27.56
N ASN A 318 -32.12 -15.59 26.97
CA ASN A 318 -31.57 -16.05 25.71
C ASN A 318 -32.08 -15.17 24.55
N TYR A 319 -31.16 -14.58 23.79
CA TYR A 319 -31.47 -13.77 22.62
C TYR A 319 -31.29 -14.62 21.36
N PHE A 320 -32.34 -14.72 20.56
CA PHE A 320 -32.31 -15.55 19.37
C PHE A 320 -33.26 -15.02 18.30
N SER A 321 -33.04 -15.44 17.06
CA SER A 321 -34.06 -15.34 16.01
C SER A 321 -34.49 -16.72 15.55
N LEU A 322 -35.78 -17.01 15.59
CA LEU A 322 -36.39 -18.24 15.10
C LEU A 322 -37.17 -17.93 13.82
N ASN A 323 -36.78 -18.57 12.73
CA ASN A 323 -37.44 -18.46 11.45
C ASN A 323 -37.95 -19.82 11.01
N LYS A 324 -39.20 -19.88 10.56
CA LYS A 324 -39.83 -21.11 10.07
C LYS A 324 -40.56 -20.84 8.78
N ASN A 325 -40.30 -21.65 7.77
CA ASN A 325 -41.08 -21.72 6.53
C ASN A 325 -41.44 -23.18 6.27
N LYS A 326 -42.74 -23.49 6.25
CA LYS A 326 -43.25 -24.88 6.19
C LYS A 326 -42.56 -25.76 7.25
N ASN A 327 -41.85 -26.81 6.85
CA ASN A 327 -41.13 -27.70 7.73
C ASN A 327 -39.64 -27.35 7.86
N ASN A 328 -39.16 -26.25 7.31
CA ASN A 328 -37.79 -25.80 7.52
C ASN A 328 -37.72 -24.81 8.68
N VAL A 329 -36.77 -25.01 9.59
CA VAL A 329 -36.62 -24.21 10.81
C VAL A 329 -35.17 -23.80 10.99
N ILE A 330 -34.97 -22.52 11.26
CA ILE A 330 -33.68 -21.92 11.57
C ILE A 330 -33.78 -21.20 12.90
N VAL A 331 -32.83 -21.45 13.78
CA VAL A 331 -32.69 -20.69 15.03
C VAL A 331 -31.29 -20.13 15.07
N VAL A 332 -31.14 -18.81 15.18
CA VAL A 332 -29.82 -18.16 15.32
C VAL A 332 -29.73 -17.61 16.73
N ASP A 333 -28.79 -18.12 17.51
CA ASP A 333 -28.55 -17.71 18.89
C ASP A 333 -27.60 -16.50 18.87
N ASN A 334 -28.05 -15.35 19.39
CA ASN A 334 -27.33 -14.08 19.36
C ASN A 334 -26.45 -13.85 20.59
N ASN A 335 -26.57 -14.68 21.64
CA ASN A 335 -25.77 -14.59 22.87
C ASN A 335 -25.30 -15.97 23.39
N ALA A 336 -24.96 -16.88 22.47
CA ALA A 336 -24.36 -18.15 22.80
C ALA A 336 -23.01 -17.97 23.52
N ASN A 337 -22.81 -18.67 24.64
CA ASN A 337 -21.55 -18.62 25.38
C ASN A 337 -20.60 -19.70 24.87
N ILE A 338 -19.96 -19.47 23.71
CA ILE A 338 -19.18 -20.52 23.06
C ILE A 338 -17.96 -20.94 23.89
N ASP A 339 -17.26 -20.03 24.55
CA ASP A 339 -16.10 -20.39 25.37
C ASP A 339 -16.49 -21.39 26.47
N ASN A 340 -17.56 -21.08 27.22
CA ASN A 340 -18.04 -21.98 28.28
C ASN A 340 -18.65 -23.27 27.71
N LEU A 341 -19.27 -23.20 26.53
CA LEU A 341 -19.73 -24.37 25.79
C LEU A 341 -18.57 -25.31 25.45
N LEU A 342 -17.50 -24.80 24.84
CA LEU A 342 -16.33 -25.60 24.48
C LEU A 342 -15.64 -26.16 25.72
N PHE A 343 -15.47 -25.34 26.76
CA PHE A 343 -14.95 -25.79 28.04
C PHE A 343 -15.76 -26.96 28.63
N THR A 344 -17.09 -26.84 28.63
CA THR A 344 -17.99 -27.87 29.16
C THR A 344 -17.97 -29.14 28.32
N LEU A 345 -17.97 -29.01 26.98
CA LEU A 345 -17.89 -30.15 26.07
C LEU A 345 -16.57 -30.91 26.23
N ARG A 346 -15.43 -30.20 26.42
CA ARG A 346 -14.11 -30.79 26.71
C ARG A 346 -14.10 -31.51 28.05
N THR A 347 -14.61 -30.85 29.10
CA THR A 347 -14.70 -31.40 30.46
C THR A 347 -15.52 -32.70 30.49
N LEU A 348 -16.59 -32.76 29.69
CA LEU A 348 -17.43 -33.96 29.56
C LEU A 348 -16.90 -34.98 28.55
N LYS A 349 -15.73 -34.73 27.94
CA LYS A 349 -15.09 -35.58 26.93
C LYS A 349 -16.00 -35.87 25.72
N LEU A 350 -16.83 -34.89 25.37
CA LEU A 350 -17.68 -34.93 24.18
C LEU A 350 -16.97 -34.43 22.92
N ILE A 351 -15.94 -33.60 23.12
CA ILE A 351 -15.03 -33.15 22.07
C ILE A 351 -13.58 -33.35 22.55
N PRO A 352 -12.60 -33.39 21.63
CA PRO A 352 -11.18 -33.48 22.00
C PRO A 352 -10.75 -32.32 22.91
N GLU A 353 -9.82 -32.58 23.83
CA GLU A 353 -9.25 -31.57 24.74
C GLU A 353 -8.38 -30.55 23.99
N ASN A 354 -7.74 -31.00 22.89
CA ASN A 354 -6.90 -30.17 22.04
C ASN A 354 -7.73 -29.44 20.98
N ASP A 355 -7.16 -28.39 20.38
CA ASP A 355 -7.77 -27.66 19.26
C ASP A 355 -7.67 -28.40 17.92
N GLU A 356 -7.85 -29.72 17.97
CA GLU A 356 -7.94 -30.55 16.79
C GLU A 356 -9.16 -30.15 15.95
N LYS A 357 -8.99 -30.28 14.62
CA LYS A 357 -10.09 -29.98 13.70
C LYS A 357 -11.27 -30.89 13.98
N LEU A 358 -12.41 -30.26 14.24
CA LEU A 358 -13.65 -30.94 14.59
C LEU A 358 -14.81 -30.30 13.84
N ILE A 359 -15.65 -31.13 13.24
CA ILE A 359 -16.93 -30.72 12.67
C ILE A 359 -18.02 -31.53 13.36
N LEU A 360 -18.94 -30.83 14.02
CA LEU A 360 -20.16 -31.41 14.56
C LEU A 360 -21.36 -30.89 13.79
N GLU A 361 -22.10 -31.77 13.14
CA GLU A 361 -23.42 -31.46 12.59
C GLU A 361 -24.46 -31.71 13.67
N LEU A 362 -25.20 -30.68 14.04
CA LEU A 362 -26.08 -30.63 15.20
C LEU A 362 -27.54 -30.53 14.75
N ASN A 363 -28.21 -31.66 14.57
CA ASN A 363 -29.56 -31.71 14.00
C ASN A 363 -30.68 -31.87 15.04
N GLY A 364 -30.35 -31.74 16.33
CA GLY A 364 -31.27 -31.98 17.44
C GLY A 364 -31.47 -33.46 17.74
N ASN A 365 -32.01 -34.23 16.79
CA ASN A 365 -32.19 -35.68 16.95
C ASN A 365 -30.94 -36.50 16.65
N THR A 366 -30.00 -35.94 15.90
CA THR A 366 -28.71 -36.56 15.62
C THR A 366 -27.60 -35.55 15.84
N VAL A 367 -26.43 -36.08 16.22
CA VAL A 367 -25.17 -35.34 16.19
C VAL A 367 -24.20 -36.19 15.38
N ILE A 368 -23.60 -35.59 14.36
CA ILE A 368 -22.61 -36.26 13.51
C ILE A 368 -21.27 -35.59 13.79
N GLN A 369 -20.34 -36.35 14.36
CA GLN A 369 -19.00 -35.90 14.69
C GLN A 369 -18.02 -36.43 13.64
N ASN A 370 -17.46 -35.53 12.82
CA ASN A 370 -16.53 -35.88 11.74
C ASN A 370 -17.08 -37.01 10.83
N GLY A 371 -18.36 -36.94 10.48
CA GLY A 371 -19.05 -37.95 9.66
C GLY A 371 -19.56 -39.18 10.43
N ILE A 372 -19.29 -39.30 11.73
CA ILE A 372 -19.73 -40.43 12.57
C ILE A 372 -20.93 -40.02 13.42
N SER A 373 -22.06 -40.72 13.25
CA SER A 373 -23.27 -40.49 14.05
C SER A 373 -23.07 -40.95 15.50
N LEU A 374 -23.41 -40.09 16.46
CA LEU A 374 -23.30 -40.37 17.88
C LEU A 374 -24.52 -41.15 18.42
N SER A 375 -24.34 -41.83 19.55
CA SER A 375 -25.43 -42.54 20.22
C SER A 375 -26.48 -41.58 20.79
N THR A 376 -27.73 -42.02 20.93
CA THR A 376 -28.82 -41.22 21.51
C THR A 376 -28.49 -40.64 22.89
N SER A 377 -27.74 -41.39 23.71
CA SER A 377 -27.28 -40.93 25.03
C SER A 377 -26.28 -39.77 24.92
N GLN A 378 -25.36 -39.82 23.96
CA GLN A 378 -24.43 -38.74 23.69
C GLN A 378 -25.15 -37.52 23.10
N VAL A 379 -26.04 -37.71 22.13
CA VAL A 379 -26.88 -36.65 21.57
C VAL A 379 -27.66 -35.95 22.69
N LYS A 380 -28.24 -36.71 23.63
CA LYS A 380 -28.93 -36.18 24.79
C LYS A 380 -28.04 -35.31 25.69
N LEU A 381 -26.78 -35.70 25.87
CA LEU A 381 -25.83 -34.91 26.64
C LEU A 381 -25.45 -33.63 25.90
N PHE A 382 -25.16 -33.71 24.59
CA PHE A 382 -24.93 -32.54 23.74
C PHE A 382 -26.07 -31.54 23.81
N ASN A 383 -27.30 -31.98 23.62
CA ASN A 383 -28.48 -31.10 23.63
C ASN A 383 -28.65 -30.39 24.97
N LYS A 384 -28.35 -31.06 26.09
CA LYS A 384 -28.39 -30.44 27.43
C LYS A 384 -27.32 -29.38 27.61
N VAL A 385 -26.09 -29.67 27.20
CA VAL A 385 -24.95 -28.74 27.33
C VAL A 385 -25.18 -27.51 26.46
N LEU A 386 -25.56 -27.72 25.21
CA LEU A 386 -25.86 -26.64 24.26
C LEU A 386 -26.97 -25.73 24.79
N LEU A 387 -28.07 -26.31 25.28
CA LEU A 387 -29.16 -25.52 25.86
C LEU A 387 -28.73 -24.74 27.12
N GLY A 388 -27.88 -25.34 27.96
CA GLY A 388 -27.32 -24.68 29.15
C GLY A 388 -26.52 -23.41 28.81
N GLU A 389 -25.84 -23.43 27.66
CA GLU A 389 -25.03 -22.34 27.13
C GLU A 389 -25.76 -21.46 26.11
N ASN A 390 -27.08 -21.38 26.22
CA ASN A 390 -27.97 -20.56 25.39
C ASN A 390 -28.02 -20.93 23.89
N VAL A 391 -27.67 -22.17 23.53
CA VAL A 391 -27.77 -22.65 22.15
C VAL A 391 -29.03 -23.49 21.97
N ILE A 392 -30.02 -22.94 21.26
CA ILE A 392 -31.25 -23.65 20.91
C ILE A 392 -30.99 -24.44 19.64
N LEU A 393 -30.97 -25.77 19.75
CA LEU A 393 -30.72 -26.63 18.61
C LEU A 393 -31.89 -26.67 17.61
N ALA A 394 -31.52 -26.55 16.34
CA ALA A 394 -32.38 -26.69 15.17
C ALA A 394 -31.60 -27.45 14.07
N PRO A 395 -32.28 -28.12 13.14
CA PRO A 395 -31.64 -28.90 12.08
C PRO A 395 -30.66 -28.07 11.25
N GLY A 396 -29.54 -28.66 10.84
CA GLY A 396 -28.57 -28.03 9.95
C GLY A 396 -27.55 -27.10 10.60
N LYS A 397 -27.53 -27.00 11.94
CA LYS A 397 -26.48 -26.29 12.67
C LYS A 397 -25.17 -27.07 12.61
N VAL A 398 -24.06 -26.34 12.60
CA VAL A 398 -22.70 -26.87 12.63
C VAL A 398 -21.90 -26.15 13.70
N LEU A 399 -21.18 -26.92 14.52
CA LEU A 399 -20.06 -26.43 15.33
C LEU A 399 -18.77 -26.90 14.67
N GLU A 400 -17.95 -25.96 14.19
CA GLU A 400 -16.66 -26.25 13.57
C GLU A 400 -15.54 -25.65 14.41
N ILE A 401 -14.56 -26.47 14.80
CA ILE A 401 -13.31 -26.05 15.44
C ILE A 401 -12.22 -26.20 14.39
N LYS A 402 -11.57 -25.09 14.02
CA LYS A 402 -10.56 -25.04 12.95
C LYS A 402 -9.13 -25.05 13.46
N GLY A 403 -8.93 -24.68 14.73
CA GLY A 403 -7.65 -24.56 15.41
C GLY A 403 -7.82 -23.79 16.73
N GLU A 404 -6.71 -23.44 17.36
CA GLU A 404 -6.66 -22.71 18.63
C GLU A 404 -7.45 -21.40 18.51
N ASP A 405 -8.44 -21.23 19.40
CA ASP A 405 -9.37 -20.10 19.46
C ASP A 405 -10.10 -19.77 18.14
N ASN A 406 -10.19 -20.72 17.19
CA ASN A 406 -10.88 -20.53 15.92
C ASN A 406 -12.05 -21.48 15.78
N TYR A 407 -13.25 -20.97 16.03
CA TYR A 407 -14.45 -21.77 16.05
C TYR A 407 -15.68 -21.02 15.52
N THR A 408 -16.59 -21.77 14.91
CA THR A 408 -17.86 -21.25 14.38
C THR A 408 -19.02 -22.13 14.85
N LEU A 409 -20.13 -21.48 15.25
CA LEU A 409 -21.37 -22.14 15.62
C LEU A 409 -22.53 -21.49 14.88
N GLY A 410 -23.23 -22.24 14.04
CA GLY A 410 -24.34 -21.70 13.25
C GLY A 410 -24.60 -22.49 11.98
N TYR A 411 -24.90 -21.78 10.90
CA TYR A 411 -25.21 -22.37 9.59
C TYR A 411 -24.21 -21.89 8.55
N THR A 412 -23.74 -22.81 7.72
CA THR A 412 -22.88 -22.49 6.58
C THR A 412 -23.67 -22.54 5.28
N LEU A 413 -23.36 -21.65 4.35
CA LEU A 413 -23.95 -21.56 3.01
C LEU A 413 -22.84 -21.52 1.96
N ASN A 414 -23.19 -21.81 0.71
CA ASN A 414 -22.28 -21.65 -0.44
C ASN A 414 -20.94 -22.38 -0.26
N ASN A 415 -20.98 -23.64 0.21
CA ASN A 415 -19.79 -24.45 0.51
C ASN A 415 -18.83 -23.79 1.53
N GLY A 416 -19.38 -23.16 2.56
CA GLY A 416 -18.60 -22.56 3.66
C GLY A 416 -18.17 -21.11 3.42
N LYS A 417 -18.60 -20.47 2.33
CA LYS A 417 -18.28 -19.06 2.05
C LYS A 417 -19.07 -18.07 2.91
N THR A 418 -20.27 -18.46 3.36
CA THR A 418 -21.14 -17.61 4.16
C THR A 418 -21.49 -18.35 5.44
N HIS A 419 -21.33 -17.69 6.58
CA HIS A 419 -21.69 -18.22 7.89
C HIS A 419 -22.75 -17.35 8.55
N LEU A 420 -23.78 -17.98 9.10
CA LEU A 420 -24.83 -17.33 9.87
C LEU A 420 -24.82 -17.90 11.29
N GLY A 421 -24.38 -17.10 12.25
CA GLY A 421 -24.29 -17.50 13.64
C GLY A 421 -23.14 -16.80 14.33
N THR A 422 -22.62 -17.43 15.38
CA THR A 422 -21.51 -16.91 16.15
C THR A 422 -20.19 -17.46 15.58
N TRP A 423 -19.16 -16.62 15.51
CA TRP A 423 -17.80 -17.01 15.14
C TRP A 423 -16.81 -16.31 16.06
N VAL A 424 -15.73 -17.00 16.38
CA VAL A 424 -14.56 -16.44 17.07
C VAL A 424 -13.34 -16.78 16.25
N MET A 425 -12.55 -15.75 15.99
CA MET A 425 -11.29 -15.87 15.28
C MET A 425 -10.18 -15.60 16.29
N GLY A 426 -9.30 -16.58 16.46
CA GLY A 426 -8.04 -16.41 17.20
C GLY A 426 -7.25 -15.21 16.66
N ARG A 427 -6.54 -14.55 17.56
CA ARG A 427 -5.76 -13.34 17.25
C ARG A 427 -4.52 -13.61 16.41
#